data_AF-G3VWF2-F1
#
_entry.id   AF-G3VWF2-F1
#
_cell.length_a   1.000
_cell.length_b   1.000
_cell.length_c   1.000
_cell.angle_alpha   90.00
_cell.angle_beta   90.00
_cell.angle_gamma   90.00
#
_symmetry.space_group_name_H-M   'P 1'
#
loop_
_entity.id
_entity.type
_entity.pdbx_description
1 polymer ?
#
loop_
_entity_poly.entity_id
_entity_poly.type
_entity_poly.pdbx_seq_one_letter_code
_entity_poly.pdbx_strand_id
1 'polypeptide(L)'
;MSGLQSTSQKTLDKVEKPQNELLDTNSFLMAIEFPVKSVVRKDSSDEGGNPFHLSSDTDFFLLREKERQKHQLEREAKKTLKVFEKMTYSSKISAKGTNLRRQLQKEDNLDEQALQAEAQHFRELRDSATWKIAVTKDKRIERESLATYIEKNRKMFLIQYALEMKKEEILRLEMLATKEEMKLKKAEKFLEKDATLFDEFLKENDKNSVQAMRTAEREAKAKIEKLAEIREITGQILMIKSEISKFEDNVQIYKLYKEFLYKLSPREWLMTHAKKFLAHAAAAMISSPHKDSIPFLSLDRDWAKNIRKHSSTISTSNFPPSSLSEMVINKEDKSSSAPSSSQDLQPLFKINPMKKGSNLQSSARTDEAESDDELDLYFTDPQQLLDIFTQLEEQNLSLIQNSQEIEETLDEIDISLRSTRNKMDREINQLKLLSSALMSSIAKEEEIAADLQLKSRVFSFGEYKVDYQNNMLASLHKKVVEVYRHCIGDCESSLGTLQMLTIIEEQLDELLENLEKVPSWKIEQIEKIKEKERRSRLREEKIRALKSLHEERVQRALARAQASIKKKTGRRLMYRSEPVDNKVRDEDTDRMDNKEKEEMLFFFT
;
A
#
# COMPACT_ATOMS: atom_id res chain seq x y z
N MET A 1 -10.93 -73.10 -3.32
CA MET A 1 -12.38 -73.40 -3.23
C MET A 1 -12.79 -74.10 -4.51
N SER A 2 -13.37 -75.30 -4.37
CA SER A 2 -14.03 -76.19 -5.36
C SER A 2 -13.32 -76.38 -6.73
N GLY A 3 -12.77 -77.52 -7.13
CA GLY A 3 -12.90 -78.90 -6.65
C GLY A 3 -12.87 -79.86 -7.84
N LEU A 4 -11.69 -80.43 -8.11
CA LEU A 4 -11.40 -81.87 -8.30
C LEU A 4 -12.17 -82.74 -9.34
N GLN A 5 -11.35 -83.52 -10.08
CA GLN A 5 -11.49 -84.97 -10.39
C GLN A 5 -12.69 -85.44 -11.27
N SER A 6 -12.67 -86.55 -12.02
CA SER A 6 -11.63 -87.49 -12.47
C SER A 6 -12.22 -88.40 -13.57
N THR A 7 -11.32 -88.96 -14.40
CA THR A 7 -11.25 -90.36 -14.88
C THR A 7 -12.46 -91.21 -15.33
N SER A 8 -12.15 -92.04 -16.35
CA SER A 8 -12.61 -93.43 -16.64
C SER A 8 -13.58 -93.55 -17.83
N GLN A 9 -13.17 -94.12 -18.97
CA GLN A 9 -12.84 -95.51 -19.33
C GLN A 9 -14.05 -96.40 -19.66
N LYS A 10 -13.88 -97.17 -20.76
CA LYS A 10 -14.53 -98.47 -21.11
C LYS A 10 -16.00 -98.35 -21.58
N THR A 11 -16.52 -99.10 -22.55
CA THR A 11 -16.21 -100.42 -23.16
C THR A 11 -17.15 -100.57 -24.37
N LEU A 12 -16.74 -101.17 -25.51
CA LEU A 12 -17.11 -102.52 -25.98
C LEU A 12 -18.64 -102.77 -26.02
N ASP A 13 -19.29 -103.30 -27.06
CA ASP A 13 -18.85 -104.16 -28.15
C ASP A 13 -20.04 -104.40 -29.10
N LYS A 14 -19.75 -104.99 -30.28
CA LYS A 14 -20.62 -105.90 -31.06
C LYS A 14 -21.87 -105.38 -31.76
N VAL A 15 -22.33 -105.97 -32.87
CA VAL A 15 -21.85 -106.82 -33.98
C VAL A 15 -23.13 -107.02 -34.79
N GLU A 16 -23.10 -106.90 -36.11
CA GLU A 16 -23.81 -107.82 -37.03
C GLU A 16 -23.49 -107.45 -38.49
N LYS A 17 -22.60 -108.25 -39.07
CA LYS A 17 -22.66 -108.72 -40.47
C LYS A 17 -23.60 -109.96 -40.44
N PRO A 18 -24.22 -110.44 -41.55
CA PRO A 18 -23.42 -110.79 -42.74
C PRO A 18 -24.15 -110.91 -44.10
N GLN A 19 -23.35 -111.28 -45.12
CA GLN A 19 -23.65 -112.18 -46.26
C GLN A 19 -24.65 -111.71 -47.33
N ASN A 20 -24.63 -112.16 -48.59
CA ASN A 20 -23.66 -112.70 -49.57
C ASN A 20 -24.52 -112.97 -50.83
N GLU A 21 -23.88 -113.37 -51.94
CA GLU A 21 -24.46 -114.02 -53.13
C GLU A 21 -25.15 -113.10 -54.17
N LEU A 22 -24.61 -112.91 -55.38
CA LEU A 22 -24.31 -113.82 -56.51
C LEU A 22 -25.46 -113.91 -57.53
N LEU A 23 -25.09 -113.50 -58.75
CA LEU A 23 -25.44 -114.07 -60.07
C LEU A 23 -26.57 -113.50 -60.92
N ASP A 24 -26.21 -113.53 -62.21
CA ASP A 24 -26.99 -113.58 -63.45
C ASP A 24 -27.48 -112.26 -64.08
N THR A 25 -26.80 -111.76 -65.13
CA THR A 25 -26.61 -112.25 -66.53
C THR A 25 -27.81 -111.95 -67.44
N ASN A 26 -27.54 -111.19 -68.52
CA ASN A 26 -28.19 -111.14 -69.84
C ASN A 26 -27.82 -109.79 -70.50
N SER A 27 -26.75 -109.68 -71.30
CA SER A 27 -26.62 -110.14 -72.70
C SER A 27 -27.78 -109.74 -73.61
N PHE A 28 -27.64 -108.60 -74.30
CA PHE A 28 -28.30 -108.30 -75.57
C PHE A 28 -27.35 -107.38 -76.36
N LEU A 29 -26.44 -107.97 -77.15
CA LEU A 29 -26.49 -108.06 -78.60
C LEU A 29 -26.50 -106.71 -79.33
N MET A 30 -25.31 -106.32 -79.79
CA MET A 30 -25.11 -105.35 -80.88
C MET A 30 -25.86 -105.82 -82.13
N ALA A 31 -26.67 -104.93 -82.70
CA ALA A 31 -27.02 -104.94 -84.11
C ALA A 31 -26.46 -103.64 -84.71
N ILE A 32 -25.29 -103.76 -85.34
CA ILE A 32 -24.73 -102.75 -86.24
C ILE A 32 -25.41 -103.00 -87.59
N GLU A 33 -26.41 -102.18 -87.92
CA GLU A 33 -26.89 -102.05 -89.29
C GLU A 33 -26.19 -100.85 -89.94
N PHE A 34 -25.40 -101.12 -90.98
CA PHE A 34 -24.97 -100.13 -91.94
C PHE A 34 -25.93 -100.16 -93.13
N PRO A 35 -26.62 -99.05 -93.48
CA PRO A 35 -27.14 -98.87 -94.81
C PRO A 35 -26.15 -98.07 -95.67
N VAL A 36 -25.53 -98.82 -96.58
CA VAL A 36 -25.39 -98.55 -98.01
C VAL A 36 -25.68 -97.13 -98.51
N LYS A 37 -24.64 -96.55 -99.14
CA LYS A 37 -24.62 -95.52 -100.19
C LYS A 37 -25.98 -95.15 -100.82
N SER A 38 -26.23 -93.86 -100.97
CA SER A 38 -26.53 -93.33 -102.30
C SER A 38 -25.98 -91.91 -102.48
N VAL A 39 -25.19 -91.78 -103.54
CA VAL A 39 -24.70 -90.52 -104.07
C VAL A 39 -25.85 -89.91 -104.86
N VAL A 40 -26.28 -88.71 -104.51
CA VAL A 40 -26.86 -87.77 -105.47
C VAL A 40 -26.09 -86.46 -105.36
N ARG A 41 -25.18 -86.27 -106.32
CA ARG A 41 -24.73 -84.93 -106.70
C ARG A 41 -25.91 -84.23 -107.36
N LYS A 42 -26.19 -82.97 -107.01
CA LYS A 42 -25.97 -81.82 -107.90
C LYS A 42 -26.32 -80.50 -107.22
N ASP A 43 -25.34 -79.61 -107.22
CA ASP A 43 -25.38 -78.16 -107.40
C ASP A 43 -26.76 -77.48 -107.44
N SER A 44 -26.95 -76.46 -106.63
CA SER A 44 -26.93 -75.06 -107.08
C SER A 44 -27.34 -74.12 -105.93
N SER A 45 -26.62 -73.00 -105.81
CA SER A 45 -27.10 -71.66 -105.41
C SER A 45 -28.61 -71.54 -105.17
N ASP A 46 -29.11 -70.93 -104.10
CA ASP A 46 -28.90 -69.51 -103.82
C ASP A 46 -29.51 -69.08 -102.47
N GLU A 47 -29.02 -67.95 -101.97
CA GLU A 47 -29.68 -66.96 -101.10
C GLU A 47 -30.22 -67.33 -99.70
N GLY A 48 -29.56 -66.79 -98.68
CA GLY A 48 -30.22 -65.85 -97.75
C GLY A 48 -31.40 -66.35 -96.92
N GLY A 49 -31.32 -67.52 -96.27
CA GLY A 49 -32.34 -68.02 -95.34
C GLY A 49 -31.91 -67.99 -93.86
N ASN A 50 -32.41 -67.01 -93.11
CA ASN A 50 -32.53 -66.89 -91.64
C ASN A 50 -31.45 -67.55 -90.73
N PRO A 51 -30.60 -66.75 -90.03
CA PRO A 51 -29.58 -67.25 -89.11
C PRO A 51 -30.12 -67.82 -87.77
N PHE A 52 -31.44 -67.87 -87.57
CA PHE A 52 -32.09 -68.45 -86.38
C PHE A 52 -32.82 -69.76 -86.66
N HIS A 53 -32.26 -70.65 -87.48
CA HIS A 53 -32.82 -72.00 -87.66
C HIS A 53 -32.24 -72.96 -86.61
N LEU A 54 -33.07 -73.36 -85.64
CA LEU A 54 -32.74 -74.37 -84.64
C LEU A 54 -32.88 -75.77 -85.26
N SER A 55 -31.83 -76.59 -85.17
CA SER A 55 -31.82 -77.98 -85.65
C SER A 55 -32.95 -78.80 -85.01
N SER A 56 -33.71 -79.56 -85.81
CA SER A 56 -34.81 -80.42 -85.35
C SER A 56 -34.38 -81.52 -84.36
N ASP A 57 -33.10 -81.90 -84.41
CA ASP A 57 -32.60 -83.13 -83.78
C ASP A 57 -32.15 -82.95 -82.32
N THR A 58 -32.35 -81.76 -81.75
CA THR A 58 -32.19 -81.50 -80.31
C THR A 58 -33.34 -80.64 -79.84
N ASP A 59 -34.35 -81.28 -79.24
CA ASP A 59 -35.54 -80.62 -78.71
C ASP A 59 -35.13 -79.73 -77.52
N PHE A 60 -34.86 -78.44 -77.80
CA PHE A 60 -34.37 -77.45 -76.84
C PHE A 60 -35.26 -77.37 -75.60
N PHE A 61 -36.57 -77.59 -75.78
CA PHE A 61 -37.54 -77.65 -74.70
C PHE A 61 -37.29 -78.83 -73.76
N LEU A 62 -36.88 -80.01 -74.26
CA LEU A 62 -36.51 -81.15 -73.40
C LEU A 62 -35.23 -80.89 -72.63
N LEU A 63 -34.21 -80.25 -73.22
CA LEU A 63 -33.01 -79.85 -72.48
C LEU A 63 -33.34 -78.83 -71.39
N ARG A 64 -34.22 -77.87 -71.69
CA ARG A 64 -34.70 -76.88 -70.73
C ARG A 64 -35.58 -77.50 -69.64
N GLU A 65 -36.40 -78.49 -69.97
CA GLU A 65 -37.20 -79.27 -69.02
C GLU A 65 -36.27 -80.07 -68.09
N LYS A 66 -35.25 -80.72 -68.64
CA LYS A 66 -34.23 -81.47 -67.89
C LYS A 66 -33.39 -80.56 -66.99
N GLU A 67 -33.04 -79.37 -67.45
CA GLU A 67 -32.37 -78.33 -66.66
C GLU A 67 -33.29 -77.83 -65.52
N ARG A 68 -34.59 -77.62 -65.81
CA ARG A 68 -35.60 -77.26 -64.81
C ARG A 68 -35.74 -78.34 -63.74
N GLN A 69 -35.82 -79.60 -64.14
CA GLN A 69 -35.89 -80.76 -63.24
C GLN A 69 -34.62 -80.85 -62.37
N LYS A 70 -33.44 -80.69 -62.96
CA LYS A 70 -32.16 -80.67 -62.21
C LYS A 70 -32.13 -79.55 -61.18
N HIS A 71 -32.60 -78.34 -61.52
CA HIS A 71 -32.72 -77.24 -60.57
C HIS A 71 -33.82 -77.43 -59.52
N GLN A 72 -34.88 -78.17 -59.81
CA GLN A 72 -35.89 -78.58 -58.82
C GLN A 72 -35.29 -79.56 -57.82
N LEU A 73 -34.62 -80.61 -58.30
CA LEU A 73 -33.92 -81.59 -57.46
C LEU A 73 -32.83 -80.93 -56.60
N GLU A 74 -32.06 -79.99 -57.15
CA GLU A 74 -31.06 -79.23 -56.39
C GLU A 74 -31.70 -78.34 -55.31
N ARG A 75 -32.89 -77.78 -55.58
CA ARG A 75 -33.67 -77.01 -54.60
C ARG A 75 -34.23 -77.91 -53.51
N GLU A 76 -34.72 -79.09 -53.85
CA GLU A 76 -35.22 -80.09 -52.88
C GLU A 76 -34.10 -80.60 -51.98
N ALA A 77 -32.93 -80.94 -52.54
CA ALA A 77 -31.75 -81.29 -51.76
C ALA A 77 -31.28 -80.16 -50.83
N LYS A 78 -31.42 -78.89 -51.25
CA LYS A 78 -31.10 -77.73 -50.38
C LYS A 78 -32.14 -77.49 -49.28
N LYS A 79 -33.36 -78.02 -49.39
CA LYS A 79 -34.37 -77.94 -48.32
C LYS A 79 -34.04 -78.91 -47.18
N THR A 80 -33.46 -80.08 -47.49
CA THR A 80 -33.11 -81.09 -46.48
C THR A 80 -31.80 -80.81 -45.74
N LEU A 81 -30.91 -79.98 -46.30
CA LEU A 81 -29.65 -79.58 -45.65
C LEU A 81 -29.86 -78.61 -44.47
N LYS A 82 -29.06 -78.77 -43.41
CA LYS A 82 -29.06 -77.87 -42.25
C LYS A 82 -28.44 -76.52 -42.61
N VAL A 83 -28.76 -75.47 -41.85
CA VAL A 83 -28.33 -74.08 -42.17
C VAL A 83 -26.81 -73.93 -42.26
N PHE A 84 -26.04 -74.62 -41.42
CA PHE A 84 -24.57 -74.57 -41.46
C PHE A 84 -23.94 -75.33 -42.64
N GLU A 85 -24.68 -76.25 -43.26
CA GLU A 85 -24.24 -77.01 -44.45
C GLU A 85 -24.53 -76.24 -45.75
N LYS A 86 -25.32 -75.17 -45.67
CA LYS A 86 -25.64 -74.32 -46.82
C LYS A 86 -24.52 -73.31 -47.03
N MET A 87 -23.79 -73.45 -48.13
CA MET A 87 -22.80 -72.45 -48.55
C MET A 87 -23.47 -71.10 -48.90
N THR A 88 -22.86 -70.00 -48.48
CA THR A 88 -23.20 -68.63 -48.88
C THR A 88 -22.96 -68.43 -50.39
N TYR A 89 -23.67 -67.46 -51.00
CA TYR A 89 -23.63 -67.22 -52.45
C TYR A 89 -22.19 -66.98 -52.97
N SER A 90 -21.38 -66.21 -52.22
CA SER A 90 -19.96 -65.99 -52.53
C SER A 90 -19.14 -67.30 -52.52
N SER A 91 -19.31 -68.13 -51.48
CA SER A 91 -18.65 -69.43 -51.37
C SER A 91 -19.13 -70.41 -52.46
N LYS A 92 -20.38 -70.33 -52.91
CA LYS A 92 -20.91 -71.12 -54.04
C LYS A 92 -20.27 -70.73 -55.37
N ILE A 93 -20.04 -69.44 -55.61
CA ILE A 93 -19.41 -68.97 -56.86
C ILE A 93 -17.95 -69.42 -56.90
N SER A 94 -17.21 -69.28 -55.80
CA SER A 94 -15.84 -69.78 -55.68
C SER A 94 -15.76 -71.31 -55.84
N ALA A 95 -16.67 -72.06 -55.20
CA ALA A 95 -16.74 -73.52 -55.31
C ALA A 95 -17.22 -74.00 -56.70
N LYS A 96 -18.01 -73.22 -57.43
CA LYS A 96 -18.36 -73.51 -58.82
C LYS A 96 -17.15 -73.38 -59.74
N GLY A 97 -16.28 -72.40 -59.52
CA GLY A 97 -15.03 -72.28 -60.28
C GLY A 97 -14.09 -73.48 -60.06
N THR A 98 -13.96 -73.94 -58.81
CA THR A 98 -13.13 -75.12 -58.49
C THR A 98 -13.76 -76.44 -58.93
N ASN A 99 -15.09 -76.59 -58.80
CA ASN A 99 -15.80 -77.78 -59.29
C ASN A 99 -15.85 -77.82 -60.83
N LEU A 100 -16.04 -76.70 -61.52
CA LEU A 100 -15.98 -76.65 -62.98
C LEU A 100 -14.58 -76.99 -63.46
N ARG A 101 -13.53 -76.45 -62.84
CA ARG A 101 -12.14 -76.82 -63.16
C ARG A 101 -11.85 -78.30 -62.92
N ARG A 102 -12.35 -78.86 -61.81
CA ARG A 102 -12.20 -80.30 -61.49
C ARG A 102 -13.05 -81.18 -62.40
N GLN A 103 -14.21 -80.70 -62.85
CA GLN A 103 -15.07 -81.40 -63.79
C GLN A 103 -14.47 -81.40 -65.19
N LEU A 104 -13.96 -80.25 -65.65
CA LEU A 104 -13.20 -80.15 -66.90
C LEU A 104 -11.94 -81.03 -66.85
N GLN A 105 -11.18 -81.04 -65.75
CA GLN A 105 -10.07 -81.99 -65.60
C GLN A 105 -10.50 -83.45 -65.62
N LYS A 106 -11.71 -83.78 -65.12
CA LYS A 106 -12.23 -85.14 -65.18
C LYS A 106 -12.73 -85.49 -66.57
N GLU A 107 -13.37 -84.55 -67.28
CA GLU A 107 -13.76 -84.69 -68.68
C GLU A 107 -12.51 -84.83 -69.56
N ASP A 108 -11.52 -83.97 -69.43
CA ASP A 108 -10.23 -84.07 -70.14
C ASP A 108 -9.56 -85.43 -69.89
N ASN A 109 -9.52 -85.91 -68.62
CA ASN A 109 -8.97 -87.22 -68.29
C ASN A 109 -9.83 -88.38 -68.83
N LEU A 110 -11.16 -88.25 -68.84
CA LEU A 110 -12.06 -89.26 -69.38
C LEU A 110 -12.00 -89.31 -70.90
N ASP A 111 -11.88 -88.15 -71.56
CA ASP A 111 -11.71 -88.01 -72.99
C ASP A 111 -10.33 -88.53 -73.42
N GLU A 112 -9.28 -88.27 -72.64
CA GLU A 112 -7.95 -88.83 -72.88
C GLU A 112 -7.93 -90.35 -72.64
N GLN A 113 -8.64 -90.85 -71.63
CA GLN A 113 -8.83 -92.30 -71.43
C GLN A 113 -9.71 -92.94 -72.50
N ALA A 114 -10.75 -92.26 -72.97
CA ALA A 114 -11.62 -92.73 -74.05
C ALA A 114 -10.86 -92.76 -75.38
N LEU A 115 -10.06 -91.74 -75.68
CA LEU A 115 -9.15 -91.70 -76.83
C LEU A 115 -8.09 -92.80 -76.72
N GLN A 116 -7.54 -93.06 -75.54
CA GLN A 116 -6.59 -94.15 -75.32
C GLN A 116 -7.26 -95.52 -75.48
N ALA A 117 -8.47 -95.72 -74.94
CA ALA A 117 -9.25 -96.94 -75.08
C ALA A 117 -9.70 -97.16 -76.52
N GLU A 118 -10.08 -96.10 -77.24
CA GLU A 118 -10.43 -96.14 -78.66
C GLU A 118 -9.19 -96.42 -79.51
N ALA A 119 -8.03 -95.80 -79.21
CA ALA A 119 -6.77 -96.09 -79.88
C ALA A 119 -6.25 -97.52 -79.58
N GLN A 120 -6.51 -98.03 -78.37
CA GLN A 120 -6.24 -99.44 -78.02
C GLN A 120 -7.19 -100.37 -78.76
N HIS A 121 -8.49 -100.07 -78.79
CA HIS A 121 -9.49 -100.82 -79.54
C HIS A 121 -9.19 -100.83 -81.04
N PHE A 122 -8.76 -99.72 -81.64
CA PHE A 122 -8.32 -99.69 -83.04
C PHE A 122 -7.06 -100.52 -83.30
N ARG A 123 -6.12 -100.56 -82.34
CA ARG A 123 -4.95 -101.45 -82.42
C ARG A 123 -5.35 -102.93 -82.31
N GLU A 124 -6.17 -103.27 -81.33
CA GLU A 124 -6.69 -104.63 -81.12
C GLU A 124 -7.54 -105.09 -82.31
N LEU A 125 -8.38 -104.22 -82.88
CA LEU A 125 -9.20 -104.53 -84.05
C LEU A 125 -8.34 -104.75 -85.29
N ARG A 126 -7.30 -103.93 -85.52
CA ARG A 126 -6.33 -104.09 -86.62
C ARG A 126 -5.56 -105.41 -86.51
N ASP A 127 -5.21 -105.81 -85.30
CA ASP A 127 -4.45 -107.04 -85.04
C ASP A 127 -5.35 -108.29 -84.97
N SER A 128 -6.65 -108.12 -84.70
CA SER A 128 -7.63 -109.21 -84.62
C SER A 128 -7.70 -110.02 -85.91
N ALA A 129 -7.64 -111.35 -85.76
CA ALA A 129 -7.83 -112.28 -86.86
C ALA A 129 -9.23 -112.13 -87.48
N THR A 130 -10.23 -111.76 -86.68
CA THR A 130 -11.62 -111.51 -87.11
C THR A 130 -11.74 -110.35 -88.09
N TRP A 131 -11.08 -109.21 -87.87
CA TRP A 131 -11.08 -108.10 -88.83
C TRP A 131 -10.29 -108.42 -90.10
N LYS A 132 -9.11 -109.03 -89.97
CA LYS A 132 -8.33 -109.50 -91.15
C LYS A 132 -9.12 -110.49 -91.99
N ILE A 133 -9.88 -111.37 -91.35
CA ILE A 133 -10.79 -112.32 -92.00
C ILE A 133 -12.01 -111.61 -92.60
N ALA A 134 -12.64 -110.64 -91.92
CA ALA A 134 -13.78 -109.88 -92.45
C ALA A 134 -13.40 -109.04 -93.70
N VAL A 135 -12.22 -108.42 -93.70
CA VAL A 135 -11.70 -107.65 -94.85
C VAL A 135 -11.32 -108.54 -96.04
N THR A 136 -11.08 -109.84 -95.80
CA THR A 136 -10.69 -110.80 -96.85
C THR A 136 -11.81 -111.74 -97.30
N LYS A 137 -12.86 -111.96 -96.48
CA LYS A 137 -13.96 -112.90 -96.78
C LYS A 137 -14.87 -112.49 -97.94
N ASP A 138 -15.02 -111.18 -98.23
CA ASP A 138 -15.85 -110.69 -99.34
C ASP A 138 -15.06 -110.34 -100.63
N LYS A 139 -13.81 -110.78 -100.74
CA LYS A 139 -13.10 -110.77 -102.03
C LYS A 139 -13.39 -112.05 -102.78
N ARG A 140 -14.57 -112.13 -103.41
CA ARG A 140 -14.71 -112.99 -104.60
C ARG A 140 -13.69 -112.47 -105.60
N ILE A 141 -12.62 -113.24 -105.81
CA ILE A 141 -11.66 -112.97 -106.90
C ILE A 141 -12.43 -113.30 -108.18
N GLU A 142 -13.27 -112.39 -108.63
CA GLU A 142 -13.57 -112.32 -110.05
C GLU A 142 -12.22 -112.20 -110.75
N ARG A 143 -12.03 -112.91 -111.87
CA ARG A 143 -10.81 -112.76 -112.67
C ARG A 143 -10.78 -111.33 -113.20
N GLU A 144 -10.19 -110.43 -112.42
CA GLU A 144 -10.02 -109.03 -112.76
C GLU A 144 -9.28 -108.96 -114.09
N SER A 145 -9.85 -108.23 -115.06
CA SER A 145 -9.15 -107.92 -116.30
C SER A 145 -7.82 -107.28 -115.95
N LEU A 146 -6.73 -107.66 -116.64
CA LEU A 146 -5.38 -107.18 -116.36
C LEU A 146 -5.33 -105.64 -116.22
N ALA A 147 -6.14 -104.92 -116.99
CA ALA A 147 -6.28 -103.47 -116.90
C ALA A 147 -6.79 -102.98 -115.52
N THR A 148 -7.78 -103.65 -114.94
CA THR A 148 -8.35 -103.31 -113.63
C THR A 148 -7.38 -103.59 -112.48
N TYR A 149 -6.58 -104.66 -112.59
CA TYR A 149 -5.51 -104.96 -111.64
C TYR A 149 -4.39 -103.92 -111.69
N ILE A 150 -3.94 -103.55 -112.90
CA ILE A 150 -2.97 -102.47 -113.10
C ILE A 150 -3.49 -101.17 -112.50
N GLU A 151 -4.77 -100.84 -112.70
CA GLU A 151 -5.40 -99.63 -112.16
C GLU A 151 -5.48 -99.63 -110.63
N LYS A 152 -5.84 -100.76 -110.00
CA LYS A 152 -5.83 -100.89 -108.54
C LYS A 152 -4.43 -100.79 -107.96
N ASN A 153 -3.44 -101.39 -108.60
CA ASN A 153 -2.03 -101.25 -108.20
C ASN A 153 -1.57 -99.79 -108.31
N ARG A 154 -1.90 -99.08 -109.40
CA ARG A 154 -1.62 -97.65 -109.54
C ARG A 154 -2.26 -96.82 -108.42
N LYS A 155 -3.53 -97.10 -108.10
CA LYS A 155 -4.24 -96.43 -106.99
C LYS A 155 -3.62 -96.73 -105.63
N MET A 156 -3.19 -97.96 -105.40
CA MET A 156 -2.48 -98.35 -104.18
C MET A 156 -1.15 -97.60 -104.05
N PHE A 157 -0.35 -97.53 -105.11
CA PHE A 157 0.89 -96.75 -105.13
C PHE A 157 0.64 -95.25 -104.94
N LEU A 158 -0.43 -94.69 -105.52
CA LEU A 158 -0.77 -93.29 -105.34
C LEU A 158 -1.16 -92.97 -103.88
N ILE A 159 -1.93 -93.85 -103.23
CA ILE A 159 -2.28 -93.70 -101.82
C ILE A 159 -1.04 -93.88 -100.94
N GLN A 160 -0.17 -94.85 -101.25
CA GLN A 160 1.07 -95.06 -100.52
C GLN A 160 1.99 -93.84 -100.61
N TYR A 161 2.16 -93.28 -101.82
CA TYR A 161 2.88 -92.03 -102.05
C TYR A 161 2.25 -90.86 -101.28
N ALA A 162 0.93 -90.69 -101.32
CA ALA A 162 0.24 -89.64 -100.58
C ALA A 162 0.42 -89.77 -99.05
N LEU A 163 0.39 -91.00 -98.53
CA LEU A 163 0.67 -91.27 -97.11
C LEU A 163 2.12 -90.94 -96.75
N GLU A 164 3.08 -91.29 -97.60
CA GLU A 164 4.50 -91.00 -97.40
C GLU A 164 4.74 -89.48 -97.38
N MET A 165 4.21 -88.76 -98.37
CA MET A 165 4.24 -87.29 -98.41
C MET A 165 3.60 -86.64 -97.18
N LYS A 166 2.48 -87.18 -96.68
CA LYS A 166 1.84 -86.67 -95.45
C LYS A 166 2.66 -86.96 -94.20
N LYS A 167 3.29 -88.12 -94.10
CA LYS A 167 4.21 -88.45 -92.99
C LYS A 167 5.42 -87.53 -92.99
N GLU A 168 6.03 -87.28 -94.15
CA GLU A 168 7.14 -86.33 -94.29
C GLU A 168 6.73 -84.91 -93.87
N GLU A 169 5.53 -84.45 -94.26
CA GLU A 169 5.03 -83.13 -93.84
C GLU A 169 4.72 -83.06 -92.33
N ILE A 170 4.19 -84.13 -91.74
CA ILE A 170 3.99 -84.21 -90.28
C ILE A 170 5.34 -84.10 -89.57
N LEU A 171 6.35 -84.86 -90.00
CA LEU A 171 7.70 -84.77 -89.44
C LEU A 171 8.29 -83.36 -89.57
N ARG A 172 8.07 -82.69 -90.73
CA ARG A 172 8.50 -81.30 -90.93
C ARG A 172 7.83 -80.35 -89.92
N LEU A 173 6.52 -80.48 -89.69
CA LEU A 173 5.77 -79.67 -88.74
C LEU A 173 6.17 -79.96 -87.30
N GLU A 174 6.40 -81.22 -86.93
CA GLU A 174 6.93 -81.60 -85.61
C GLU A 174 8.31 -80.99 -85.38
N MET A 175 9.20 -81.01 -86.38
CA MET A 175 10.50 -80.33 -86.31
C MET A 175 10.36 -78.81 -86.15
N LEU A 176 9.34 -78.19 -86.74
CA LEU A 176 9.09 -76.75 -86.60
C LEU A 176 8.51 -76.43 -85.21
N ALA A 177 7.53 -77.21 -84.75
CA ALA A 177 6.92 -77.09 -83.43
C ALA A 177 7.96 -77.23 -82.31
N THR A 178 8.82 -78.25 -82.38
CA THR A 178 9.91 -78.46 -81.40
C THR A 178 10.91 -77.30 -81.39
N LYS A 179 11.26 -76.74 -82.56
CA LYS A 179 12.12 -75.54 -82.64
C LYS A 179 11.47 -74.32 -82.00
N GLU A 180 10.19 -74.07 -82.24
CA GLU A 180 9.46 -72.97 -81.61
C GLU A 180 9.30 -73.18 -80.11
N GLU A 181 9.00 -74.40 -79.66
CA GLU A 181 8.94 -74.74 -78.23
C GLU A 181 10.27 -74.49 -77.53
N MET A 182 11.40 -74.84 -78.17
CA MET A 182 12.72 -74.52 -77.62
C MET A 182 12.99 -73.01 -77.53
N LYS A 183 12.52 -72.20 -78.49
CA LYS A 183 12.63 -70.73 -78.42
C LYS A 183 11.77 -70.18 -77.28
N LEU A 184 10.55 -70.68 -77.13
CA LEU A 184 9.62 -70.25 -76.10
C LEU A 184 10.14 -70.59 -74.69
N LYS A 185 10.67 -71.81 -74.50
CA LYS A 185 11.36 -72.22 -73.25
C LYS A 185 12.58 -71.34 -72.93
N LYS A 186 13.31 -70.87 -73.95
CA LYS A 186 14.41 -69.93 -73.73
C LYS A 186 13.89 -68.57 -73.27
N ALA A 187 12.85 -68.05 -73.92
CA ALA A 187 12.23 -66.77 -73.54
C ALA A 187 11.64 -66.82 -72.12
N GLU A 188 10.97 -67.90 -71.76
CA GLU A 188 10.44 -68.14 -70.41
C GLU A 188 11.55 -68.08 -69.36
N LYS A 189 12.67 -68.79 -69.59
CA LYS A 189 13.84 -68.74 -68.69
C LYS A 189 14.46 -67.35 -68.58
N PHE A 190 14.45 -66.55 -69.64
CA PHE A 190 14.93 -65.17 -69.57
C PHE A 190 14.00 -64.31 -68.71
N LEU A 191 12.69 -64.44 -68.90
CA LEU A 191 11.71 -63.70 -68.11
C LEU A 191 11.75 -64.09 -66.62
N GLU A 192 11.94 -65.38 -66.33
CA GLU A 192 12.12 -65.87 -64.96
C GLU A 192 13.36 -65.25 -64.31
N LYS A 193 14.49 -65.21 -65.03
CA LYS A 193 15.70 -64.53 -64.55
C LYS A 193 15.45 -63.04 -64.31
N ASP A 194 14.82 -62.34 -65.25
CA ASP A 194 14.53 -60.92 -65.10
C ASP A 194 13.62 -60.64 -63.90
N ALA A 195 12.62 -61.51 -63.64
CA ALA A 195 11.78 -61.42 -62.45
C ALA A 195 12.60 -61.58 -61.16
N THR A 196 13.53 -62.54 -61.11
CA THR A 196 14.42 -62.70 -59.93
C THR A 196 15.34 -61.52 -59.73
N LEU A 197 15.90 -60.94 -60.80
CA LEU A 197 16.72 -59.73 -60.72
C LEU A 197 15.91 -58.53 -60.24
N PHE A 198 14.65 -58.40 -60.69
CA PHE A 198 13.78 -57.31 -60.26
C PHE A 198 13.42 -57.42 -58.78
N ASP A 199 13.13 -58.62 -58.29
CA ASP A 199 12.91 -58.87 -56.86
C ASP A 199 14.15 -58.57 -56.02
N GLU A 200 15.34 -58.88 -56.53
CA GLU A 200 16.61 -58.53 -55.87
C GLU A 200 16.82 -57.01 -55.85
N PHE A 201 16.55 -56.32 -56.96
CA PHE A 201 16.61 -54.87 -57.06
C PHE A 201 15.66 -54.18 -56.07
N LEU A 202 14.42 -54.66 -55.94
CA LEU A 202 13.46 -54.12 -54.97
C LEU A 202 13.95 -54.32 -53.53
N LYS A 203 14.46 -55.51 -53.20
CA LYS A 203 15.03 -55.79 -51.88
C LYS A 203 16.22 -54.89 -51.57
N GLU A 204 17.09 -54.64 -52.55
CA GLU A 204 18.24 -53.77 -52.38
C GLU A 204 17.83 -52.30 -52.25
N ASN A 205 16.85 -51.85 -53.02
CA ASN A 205 16.29 -50.50 -52.92
C ASN A 205 15.64 -50.26 -51.54
N ASP A 206 14.78 -51.17 -51.11
CA ASP A 206 14.14 -51.11 -49.79
C ASP A 206 15.18 -51.11 -48.68
N LYS A 207 16.20 -51.97 -48.78
CA LYS A 207 17.30 -52.02 -47.83
C LYS A 207 18.07 -50.70 -47.80
N ASN A 208 18.38 -50.11 -48.95
CA ASN A 208 19.07 -48.83 -49.06
C ASN A 208 18.22 -47.68 -48.48
N SER A 209 16.93 -47.63 -48.80
CA SER A 209 15.98 -46.65 -48.27
C SER A 209 15.88 -46.73 -46.74
N VAL A 210 15.74 -47.93 -46.19
CA VAL A 210 15.72 -48.15 -44.73
C VAL A 210 17.06 -47.78 -44.10
N GLN A 211 18.19 -48.07 -44.76
CA GLN A 211 19.50 -47.66 -44.27
C GLN A 211 19.63 -46.14 -44.23
N ALA A 212 19.21 -45.44 -45.30
CA ALA A 212 19.20 -43.98 -45.38
C ALA A 212 18.30 -43.34 -44.30
N MET A 213 17.13 -43.94 -44.03
CA MET A 213 16.25 -43.51 -42.95
C MET A 213 16.92 -43.69 -41.58
N ARG A 214 17.54 -44.85 -41.33
CA ARG A 214 18.26 -45.11 -40.07
C ARG A 214 19.46 -44.19 -39.88
N THR A 215 20.18 -43.84 -40.95
CA THR A 215 21.28 -42.86 -40.86
C THR A 215 20.75 -41.48 -40.51
N ALA A 216 19.67 -41.03 -41.16
CA ALA A 216 19.03 -39.75 -40.87
C ALA A 216 18.51 -39.69 -39.42
N GLU A 217 17.87 -40.76 -38.92
CA GLU A 217 17.41 -40.85 -37.53
C GLU A 217 18.56 -40.79 -36.51
N ARG A 218 19.67 -41.50 -36.78
CA ARG A 218 20.86 -41.45 -35.93
C ARG A 218 21.46 -40.05 -35.90
N GLU A 219 21.57 -39.38 -37.04
CA GLU A 219 22.08 -38.01 -37.13
C GLU A 219 21.15 -37.01 -36.42
N ALA A 220 19.82 -37.17 -36.58
CA ALA A 220 18.84 -36.34 -35.88
C ALA A 220 18.92 -36.53 -34.36
N LYS A 221 19.08 -37.77 -33.89
CA LYS A 221 19.27 -38.08 -32.47
C LYS A 221 20.56 -37.46 -31.93
N ALA A 222 21.67 -37.61 -32.65
CA ALA A 222 22.95 -37.01 -32.29
C ALA A 222 22.87 -35.46 -32.24
N LYS A 223 22.15 -34.84 -33.19
CA LYS A 223 21.90 -33.39 -33.18
C LYS A 223 21.11 -32.96 -31.93
N ILE A 224 20.08 -33.70 -31.55
CA ILE A 224 19.27 -33.38 -30.37
C ILE A 224 20.13 -33.49 -29.10
N GLU A 225 20.97 -34.53 -28.99
CA GLU A 225 21.91 -34.71 -27.88
C GLU A 225 22.90 -33.55 -27.79
N LYS A 226 23.51 -33.14 -28.91
CA LYS A 226 24.38 -31.96 -28.94
C LYS A 226 23.67 -30.65 -28.61
N LEU A 227 22.41 -30.49 -29.01
CA LEU A 227 21.63 -29.32 -28.60
C LEU A 227 21.32 -29.33 -27.10
N ALA A 228 21.14 -30.51 -26.49
CA ALA A 228 20.98 -30.62 -25.04
C ALA A 228 22.27 -30.24 -24.31
N GLU A 229 23.42 -30.76 -24.74
CA GLU A 229 24.75 -30.39 -24.21
C GLU A 229 24.99 -28.87 -24.32
N ILE A 230 24.70 -28.26 -25.48
CA ILE A 230 24.84 -26.81 -25.68
C ILE A 230 23.95 -26.04 -24.70
N ARG A 231 22.71 -26.47 -24.48
CA ARG A 231 21.80 -25.82 -23.52
C ARG A 231 22.31 -25.92 -22.09
N GLU A 232 22.82 -27.08 -21.70
CA GLU A 232 23.40 -27.30 -20.37
C GLU A 232 24.63 -26.40 -20.15
N ILE A 233 25.58 -26.40 -21.08
CA ILE A 233 26.77 -25.54 -21.03
C ILE A 233 26.36 -24.06 -21.03
N THR A 234 25.37 -23.67 -21.83
CA THR A 234 24.85 -22.29 -21.85
C THR A 234 24.27 -21.90 -20.48
N GLY A 235 23.57 -22.83 -19.81
CA GLY A 235 23.09 -22.66 -18.44
C GLY A 235 24.23 -22.46 -17.45
N GLN A 236 25.27 -23.28 -17.52
CA GLN A 236 26.47 -23.15 -16.68
C GLN A 236 27.18 -21.81 -16.90
N ILE A 237 27.32 -21.37 -18.16
CA ILE A 237 27.90 -20.05 -18.49
C ILE A 237 27.08 -18.92 -17.86
N LEU A 238 25.74 -18.98 -17.92
CA LEU A 238 24.88 -17.98 -17.29
C LEU A 238 25.01 -17.97 -15.76
N MET A 239 25.09 -19.15 -15.14
CA MET A 239 25.31 -19.29 -13.70
C MET A 239 26.64 -18.66 -13.29
N ILE A 240 27.74 -19.04 -13.94
CA ILE A 240 29.08 -18.49 -13.67
C ILE A 240 29.10 -16.98 -13.91
N LYS A 241 28.48 -16.47 -14.99
CA LYS A 241 28.38 -15.03 -15.23
C LYS A 241 27.62 -14.30 -14.11
N SER A 242 26.54 -14.90 -13.60
CA SER A 242 25.79 -14.34 -12.48
C SER A 242 26.62 -14.33 -11.19
N GLU A 243 27.46 -15.34 -10.97
CA GLU A 243 28.39 -15.40 -9.84
C GLU A 243 29.50 -14.36 -9.99
N ILE A 244 30.08 -14.23 -11.18
CA ILE A 244 31.07 -13.17 -11.48
C ILE A 244 30.48 -11.80 -11.17
N SER A 245 29.26 -11.49 -11.63
CA SER A 245 28.64 -10.19 -11.31
C SER A 245 28.41 -9.99 -9.81
N LYS A 246 28.01 -11.03 -9.07
CA LYS A 246 27.93 -10.94 -7.59
C LYS A 246 29.29 -10.67 -6.96
N PHE A 247 30.35 -11.31 -7.46
CA PHE A 247 31.70 -11.06 -6.97
C PHE A 247 32.22 -9.67 -7.36
N GLU A 248 31.90 -9.17 -8.55
CA GLU A 248 32.19 -7.79 -8.98
C GLU A 248 31.51 -6.77 -8.06
N ASP A 249 30.23 -6.96 -7.75
CA ASP A 249 29.48 -6.13 -6.80
C ASP A 249 30.12 -6.18 -5.40
N ASN A 250 30.48 -7.37 -4.92
CA ASN A 250 31.16 -7.54 -3.63
C ASN A 250 32.53 -6.84 -3.61
N VAL A 251 33.32 -6.95 -4.68
CA VAL A 251 34.61 -6.25 -4.81
C VAL A 251 34.39 -4.74 -4.77
N GLN A 252 33.33 -4.23 -5.40
CA GLN A 252 33.01 -2.80 -5.35
C GLN A 252 32.64 -2.36 -3.93
N ILE A 253 31.86 -3.16 -3.20
CA ILE A 253 31.53 -2.90 -1.78
C ILE A 253 32.81 -2.90 -0.92
N TYR A 254 33.69 -3.88 -1.10
CA TYR A 254 34.94 -3.94 -0.36
C TYR A 254 35.91 -2.81 -0.71
N LYS A 255 35.93 -2.32 -1.95
CA LYS A 255 36.66 -1.10 -2.31
C LYS A 255 36.14 0.12 -1.57
N LEU A 256 34.81 0.27 -1.45
CA LEU A 256 34.21 1.35 -0.66
C LEU A 256 34.59 1.25 0.83
N TYR A 257 34.59 0.04 1.40
CA TYR A 257 35.05 -0.18 2.77
C TYR A 257 36.54 0.14 2.94
N LYS A 258 37.39 -0.27 1.99
CA LYS A 258 38.82 0.07 1.98
C LYS A 258 39.05 1.58 1.94
N GLU A 259 38.34 2.30 1.06
CA GLU A 259 38.40 3.76 1.00
C GLU A 259 37.92 4.43 2.29
N PHE A 260 36.84 3.91 2.88
CA PHE A 260 36.33 4.40 4.16
C PHE A 260 37.34 4.21 5.29
N LEU A 261 37.95 3.02 5.40
CA LEU A 261 38.99 2.74 6.38
C LEU A 261 40.21 3.65 6.18
N TYR A 262 40.65 3.91 4.95
CA TYR A 262 41.74 4.86 4.71
C TYR A 262 41.41 6.30 5.11
N LYS A 263 40.15 6.73 4.99
CA LYS A 263 39.73 8.07 5.48
C LYS A 263 39.78 8.17 7.00
N LEU A 264 39.53 7.05 7.70
CA LEU A 264 39.57 6.97 9.15
C LEU A 264 40.97 6.72 9.71
N SER A 265 41.87 6.13 8.92
CA SER A 265 43.26 5.90 9.33
C SER A 265 43.95 7.22 9.70
N PRO A 266 44.68 7.27 10.84
CA PRO A 266 45.40 8.46 11.25
C PRO A 266 46.35 8.97 10.16
N ARG A 267 46.38 10.29 9.95
CA ARG A 267 47.22 10.93 8.91
C ARG A 267 48.71 10.63 9.07
N GLU A 268 49.18 10.50 10.30
CA GLU A 268 50.59 10.14 10.59
C GLU A 268 50.94 8.73 10.09
N TRP A 269 50.02 7.78 10.27
CA TRP A 269 50.15 6.43 9.74
C TRP A 269 50.10 6.43 8.20
N LEU A 270 49.15 7.16 7.60
CA LEU A 270 49.07 7.30 6.14
C LEU A 270 50.32 7.92 5.53
N MET A 271 50.92 8.93 6.16
CA MET A 271 52.13 9.60 5.66
C MET A 271 53.37 8.70 5.76
N THR A 272 53.51 7.93 6.85
CA THR A 272 54.61 6.96 6.97
C THR A 272 54.46 5.82 5.96
N HIS A 273 53.22 5.39 5.72
CA HIS A 273 52.89 4.38 4.72
C HIS A 273 53.11 4.89 3.29
N ALA A 274 52.74 6.13 2.97
CA ALA A 274 53.04 6.78 1.70
C ALA A 274 54.54 6.98 1.47
N LYS A 275 55.32 7.28 2.52
CA LYS A 275 56.79 7.34 2.45
C LYS A 275 57.40 5.95 2.18
N LYS A 276 56.87 4.89 2.80
CA LYS A 276 57.28 3.50 2.51
C LYS A 276 56.93 3.11 1.08
N PHE A 277 55.74 3.48 0.58
CA PHE A 277 55.35 3.28 -0.81
C PHE A 277 56.29 4.01 -1.79
N LEU A 278 56.61 5.27 -1.51
CA LEU A 278 57.53 6.06 -2.33
C LEU A 278 58.96 5.49 -2.30
N ALA A 279 59.42 5.01 -1.14
CA ALA A 279 60.71 4.36 -0.98
C ALA A 279 60.78 3.00 -1.68
N HIS A 280 59.70 2.21 -1.64
CA HIS A 280 59.58 0.93 -2.32
C HIS A 280 59.49 1.10 -3.83
N ALA A 281 58.70 2.07 -4.32
CA ALA A 281 58.64 2.43 -5.73
C ALA A 281 60.00 2.94 -6.25
N ALA A 282 60.73 3.71 -5.44
CA ALA A 282 62.10 4.12 -5.75
C ALA A 282 63.08 2.94 -5.77
N ALA A 283 62.96 1.98 -4.83
CA ALA A 283 63.78 0.77 -4.78
C ALA A 283 63.48 -0.21 -5.94
N ALA A 284 62.21 -0.32 -6.36
CA ALA A 284 61.79 -1.08 -7.53
C ALA A 284 62.34 -0.48 -8.84
N MET A 285 62.42 0.85 -8.94
CA MET A 285 63.10 1.54 -10.05
C MET A 285 64.63 1.29 -10.09
N ILE A 286 65.26 1.00 -8.94
CA ILE A 286 66.71 0.79 -8.84
C ILE A 286 67.11 -0.69 -9.04
N SER A 287 66.18 -1.63 -8.88
CA SER A 287 66.43 -3.09 -8.90
C SER A 287 66.07 -3.80 -10.20
N SER A 288 66.03 -3.10 -11.34
CA SER A 288 65.89 -3.74 -12.67
C SER A 288 67.24 -3.93 -13.38
N PRO A 289 68.00 -5.03 -13.17
CA PRO A 289 69.02 -5.49 -14.09
C PRO A 289 68.46 -6.54 -15.08
N HIS A 290 68.84 -6.36 -16.34
CA HIS A 290 68.88 -7.33 -17.44
C HIS A 290 68.64 -8.82 -17.10
N LYS A 291 67.72 -9.45 -17.84
CA LYS A 291 67.93 -10.82 -18.33
C LYS A 291 67.51 -10.93 -19.79
N ASP A 292 68.40 -11.55 -20.55
CA ASP A 292 68.43 -11.64 -22.00
C ASP A 292 67.42 -12.64 -22.60
N SER A 293 66.95 -12.29 -23.79
CA SER A 293 66.39 -13.06 -24.92
C SER A 293 66.42 -14.60 -24.88
N ILE A 294 65.29 -15.23 -25.28
CA ILE A 294 65.21 -16.26 -26.35
C ILE A 294 63.90 -16.05 -27.16
N PRO A 295 63.90 -16.22 -28.50
CA PRO A 295 62.83 -15.79 -29.40
C PRO A 295 61.75 -16.85 -29.59
N PHE A 296 60.47 -16.46 -29.50
CA PHE A 296 59.34 -17.29 -29.96
C PHE A 296 58.53 -16.55 -31.03
N LEU A 297 58.19 -17.33 -32.06
CA LEU A 297 57.81 -16.94 -33.40
C LEU A 297 56.48 -16.18 -33.47
N SER A 298 56.43 -15.25 -34.43
CA SER A 298 55.20 -14.77 -35.06
C SER A 298 54.33 -15.96 -35.49
N LEU A 299 53.09 -15.99 -35.01
CA LEU A 299 52.01 -16.72 -35.66
C LEU A 299 50.69 -15.94 -35.53
N ASP A 300 50.30 -15.35 -36.66
CA ASP A 300 48.96 -15.06 -37.14
C ASP A 300 47.90 -14.54 -36.17
N ARG A 301 47.81 -13.21 -36.14
CA ARG A 301 46.59 -12.47 -35.81
C ARG A 301 45.77 -12.26 -37.08
N ASP A 302 45.15 -13.31 -37.60
CA ASP A 302 44.16 -13.24 -38.69
C ASP A 302 43.00 -14.23 -38.47
N TRP A 303 42.06 -13.86 -37.59
CA TRP A 303 40.77 -14.57 -37.44
C TRP A 303 39.54 -13.64 -37.43
N ALA A 304 39.72 -12.31 -37.56
CA ALA A 304 38.61 -11.35 -37.45
C ALA A 304 38.08 -10.78 -38.78
N LYS A 305 38.33 -11.42 -39.93
CA LYS A 305 37.82 -10.97 -41.24
C LYS A 305 37.46 -12.14 -42.16
N ASN A 306 36.43 -12.92 -41.82
CA ASN A 306 35.72 -13.75 -42.81
C ASN A 306 34.34 -14.23 -42.31
N ILE A 307 33.45 -13.30 -41.94
CA ILE A 307 31.99 -13.54 -41.91
C ILE A 307 31.30 -12.29 -42.48
N ARG A 308 31.59 -11.97 -43.74
CA ARG A 308 30.79 -11.01 -44.52
C ARG A 308 31.08 -11.18 -46.01
N LYS A 309 30.60 -12.27 -46.61
CA LYS A 309 30.35 -12.45 -48.06
C LYS A 309 29.94 -13.89 -48.35
N HIS A 310 28.67 -14.21 -48.09
CA HIS A 310 27.86 -15.17 -48.88
C HIS A 310 26.40 -14.79 -48.65
N SER A 311 25.99 -13.70 -49.30
CA SER A 311 24.58 -13.38 -49.54
C SER A 311 24.42 -13.35 -51.05
N SER A 312 23.95 -14.46 -51.60
CA SER A 312 23.32 -14.49 -52.92
C SER A 312 22.15 -15.46 -52.87
N THR A 313 20.96 -14.85 -52.89
CA THR A 313 19.81 -15.27 -53.70
C THR A 313 19.27 -16.68 -53.50
N ILE A 314 18.25 -16.78 -52.64
CA ILE A 314 17.08 -17.63 -52.95
C ILE A 314 15.84 -16.74 -52.81
N SER A 315 15.27 -16.42 -53.96
CA SER A 315 13.92 -15.91 -54.10
C SER A 315 12.94 -16.99 -53.65
N THR A 316 12.02 -16.66 -52.74
CA THR A 316 10.78 -17.41 -52.57
C THR A 316 9.62 -16.44 -52.43
N SER A 317 8.64 -16.71 -53.27
CA SER A 317 7.41 -16.00 -53.54
C SER A 317 6.46 -15.88 -52.35
N ASN A 318 5.77 -14.74 -52.33
CA ASN A 318 4.42 -14.47 -51.85
C ASN A 318 3.57 -15.71 -51.50
N PHE A 319 2.99 -15.74 -50.29
CA PHE A 319 1.54 -15.72 -50.04
C PHE A 319 1.27 -15.41 -48.54
N PRO A 320 0.18 -14.71 -48.18
CA PRO A 320 -0.04 -14.11 -46.85
C PRO A 320 -0.97 -14.95 -45.96
N PRO A 321 -1.08 -14.64 -44.65
CA PRO A 321 -2.29 -14.93 -43.90
C PRO A 321 -3.10 -13.65 -43.63
N SER A 322 -4.33 -13.66 -44.15
CA SER A 322 -5.51 -12.93 -43.66
C SER A 322 -5.65 -13.04 -42.14
N SER A 323 -5.76 -11.95 -41.37
CA SER A 323 -6.98 -11.15 -41.07
C SER A 323 -8.22 -11.97 -40.73
N LEU A 324 -8.63 -11.89 -39.46
CA LEU A 324 -9.97 -11.73 -38.87
C LEU A 324 -9.85 -12.11 -37.37
N SER A 325 -9.89 -11.14 -36.45
CA SER A 325 -11.11 -10.67 -35.73
C SER A 325 -11.55 -11.68 -34.65
N GLU A 326 -11.94 -11.37 -33.40
CA GLU A 326 -12.23 -10.12 -32.68
C GLU A 326 -12.73 -10.49 -31.25
N MET A 327 -13.12 -9.46 -30.47
CA MET A 327 -13.73 -9.41 -29.12
C MET A 327 -12.73 -9.30 -27.96
N VAL A 328 -12.46 -8.11 -27.37
CA VAL A 328 -13.31 -7.07 -26.77
C VAL A 328 -14.23 -7.61 -25.67
N ILE A 329 -13.95 -7.26 -24.40
CA ILE A 329 -14.88 -6.56 -23.47
C ILE A 329 -14.07 -5.71 -22.47
N ASN A 330 -14.50 -4.44 -22.36
CA ASN A 330 -14.04 -3.33 -21.52
C ASN A 330 -14.45 -3.42 -20.04
N LYS A 331 -13.76 -2.66 -19.17
CA LYS A 331 -14.30 -1.61 -18.26
C LYS A 331 -13.18 -1.12 -17.32
N GLU A 332 -12.63 0.06 -17.53
CA GLU A 332 -13.11 1.42 -17.19
C GLU A 332 -12.64 1.94 -15.83
N ASP A 333 -12.06 3.14 -15.90
CA ASP A 333 -11.50 3.99 -14.86
C ASP A 333 -12.53 4.55 -13.88
N LYS A 334 -12.07 4.96 -12.69
CA LYS A 334 -12.50 6.22 -12.08
C LYS A 334 -11.53 6.74 -11.01
N SER A 335 -11.16 7.99 -11.20
CA SER A 335 -10.39 8.85 -10.31
C SER A 335 -11.22 9.34 -9.10
N SER A 336 -10.56 9.58 -7.97
CA SER A 336 -10.84 10.73 -7.10
C SER A 336 -9.69 11.00 -6.12
N SER A 337 -9.65 12.25 -5.71
CA SER A 337 -8.62 13.07 -5.06
C SER A 337 -8.49 12.92 -3.52
N ALA A 338 -7.32 13.34 -3.01
CA ALA A 338 -6.74 13.32 -1.64
C ALA A 338 -7.52 14.09 -0.53
N PRO A 339 -7.02 14.33 0.73
CA PRO A 339 -5.75 13.94 1.42
C PRO A 339 -5.85 13.56 2.95
N SER A 340 -4.67 13.43 3.62
CA SER A 340 -4.38 13.43 5.09
C SER A 340 -4.57 12.09 5.86
N SER A 341 -3.83 11.68 6.90
CA SER A 341 -2.62 12.11 7.64
C SER A 341 -2.20 10.95 8.58
N SER A 342 -0.94 10.95 9.03
CA SER A 342 -0.39 10.29 10.23
C SER A 342 0.02 8.81 10.11
N GLN A 343 1.31 8.51 9.96
CA GLN A 343 2.38 8.40 10.99
C GLN A 343 2.44 6.99 11.59
N ASP A 344 3.41 6.18 11.14
CA ASP A 344 4.41 5.61 12.05
C ASP A 344 5.62 5.00 11.32
N LEU A 345 6.78 5.20 11.95
CA LEU A 345 8.13 5.14 11.39
C LEU A 345 8.71 3.72 11.40
N GLN A 346 9.34 3.31 10.30
CA GLN A 346 10.32 2.21 10.25
C GLN A 346 11.61 2.73 9.57
N PRO A 347 12.82 2.36 10.04
CA PRO A 347 14.06 2.91 9.49
C PRO A 347 14.39 2.33 8.11
N LEU A 348 14.66 3.23 7.19
CA LEU A 348 14.92 2.99 5.77
C LEU A 348 16.43 3.12 5.48
N PHE A 349 17.08 2.01 5.11
CA PHE A 349 18.26 2.04 4.23
C PHE A 349 18.06 1.02 3.11
N LYS A 350 17.27 1.40 2.10
CA LYS A 350 17.22 0.76 0.79
C LYS A 350 17.59 1.79 -0.26
N ILE A 351 18.85 1.78 -0.68
CA ILE A 351 19.29 2.51 -1.87
C ILE A 351 18.88 1.67 -3.07
N ASN A 352 17.88 2.15 -3.81
CA ASN A 352 17.46 1.62 -5.09
C ASN A 352 18.06 2.51 -6.21
N PRO A 353 18.85 1.99 -7.15
CA PRO A 353 19.40 2.82 -8.22
C PRO A 353 18.40 2.93 -9.38
N MET A 354 17.98 4.16 -9.68
CA MET A 354 17.24 4.46 -10.92
C MET A 354 18.19 4.61 -12.11
N LYS A 355 17.78 3.98 -13.21
CA LYS A 355 18.22 4.24 -14.58
C LYS A 355 18.15 5.73 -14.94
N LYS A 356 19.24 6.26 -15.48
CA LYS A 356 19.22 7.24 -16.58
C LYS A 356 20.36 6.92 -17.53
N GLY A 357 20.00 6.63 -18.78
CA GLY A 357 20.95 6.56 -19.87
C GLY A 357 21.29 7.96 -20.37
N SER A 358 22.57 8.20 -20.63
CA SER A 358 23.08 8.90 -21.81
C SER A 358 24.60 8.93 -21.73
N ASN A 359 25.20 7.99 -22.47
CA ASN A 359 26.40 8.17 -23.28
C ASN A 359 27.31 9.37 -22.92
N LEU A 360 28.43 9.10 -22.24
CA LEU A 360 29.70 9.75 -22.59
C LEU A 360 30.86 8.85 -22.19
N GLN A 361 31.66 8.51 -23.19
CA GLN A 361 32.92 7.80 -23.09
C GLN A 361 33.89 8.58 -22.20
N SER A 362 34.46 7.90 -21.21
CA SER A 362 35.88 8.09 -20.85
C SER A 362 36.38 6.78 -20.28
N SER A 363 36.82 5.92 -21.19
CA SER A 363 37.65 4.76 -20.90
C SER A 363 38.99 5.27 -20.37
N ALA A 364 39.10 5.37 -19.05
CA ALA A 364 40.39 5.32 -18.36
C ALA A 364 40.42 3.97 -17.63
N ARG A 365 40.70 2.92 -18.40
CA ARG A 365 41.30 1.71 -17.84
C ARG A 365 42.72 2.11 -17.44
N THR A 366 42.87 2.53 -16.19
CA THR A 366 44.18 2.48 -15.56
C THR A 366 44.37 1.02 -15.19
N ASP A 367 45.08 0.30 -16.05
CA ASP A 367 45.70 -0.97 -15.67
C ASP A 367 46.76 -0.61 -14.61
N GLU A 368 46.32 -0.50 -13.36
CA GLU A 368 47.20 -0.44 -12.21
C GLU A 368 47.86 -1.81 -12.12
N ALA A 369 49.16 -1.83 -12.41
CA ALA A 369 49.99 -2.99 -12.29
C ALA A 369 49.79 -3.61 -10.90
N GLU A 370 49.35 -4.85 -10.92
CA GLU A 370 49.22 -5.76 -9.79
C GLU A 370 50.62 -5.95 -9.17
N SER A 371 51.00 -5.04 -8.27
CA SER A 371 52.07 -5.27 -7.31
C SER A 371 51.43 -6.00 -6.14
N ASP A 372 51.73 -7.28 -6.04
CA ASP A 372 51.22 -8.30 -5.11
C ASP A 372 51.54 -8.04 -3.61
N ASP A 373 51.78 -6.78 -3.23
CA ASP A 373 51.93 -6.39 -1.83
C ASP A 373 50.58 -5.85 -1.35
N GLU A 374 49.74 -6.75 -0.84
CA GLU A 374 48.54 -6.42 -0.09
C GLU A 374 48.91 -5.51 1.08
N LEU A 375 48.76 -4.19 0.89
CA LEU A 375 49.16 -3.22 1.91
C LEU A 375 48.29 -3.37 3.17
N ASP A 376 48.95 -3.63 4.30
CA ASP A 376 48.35 -3.72 5.64
C ASP A 376 47.40 -2.55 5.92
N LEU A 377 46.15 -2.85 6.30
CA LEU A 377 45.19 -1.87 6.81
C LEU A 377 45.59 -1.41 8.22
N TYR A 378 45.30 -0.15 8.56
CA TYR A 378 45.55 0.36 9.92
C TYR A 378 44.73 -0.39 10.97
N PHE A 379 43.47 -0.69 10.64
CA PHE A 379 42.57 -1.48 11.48
C PHE A 379 42.73 -2.95 11.13
N THR A 380 43.25 -3.73 12.07
CA THR A 380 43.49 -5.18 11.88
C THR A 380 42.32 -6.02 12.40
N ASP A 381 41.60 -5.49 13.40
CA ASP A 381 40.41 -6.10 13.99
C ASP A 381 39.24 -5.11 13.88
N PRO A 382 38.07 -5.51 13.33
CA PRO A 382 36.87 -4.68 13.28
C PRO A 382 36.48 -4.05 14.62
N GLN A 383 36.80 -4.71 15.73
CA GLN A 383 36.46 -4.22 17.07
C GLN A 383 37.19 -2.92 17.43
N GLN A 384 38.40 -2.69 16.88
CA GLN A 384 39.17 -1.45 17.11
C GLN A 384 38.42 -0.20 16.62
N LEU A 385 37.74 -0.28 15.47
CA LEU A 385 36.98 0.84 14.95
C LEU A 385 35.70 1.06 15.76
N LEU A 386 35.07 -0.01 16.20
CA LEU A 386 33.88 0.07 17.06
C LEU A 386 34.24 0.66 18.43
N ASP A 387 35.39 0.29 19.00
CA ASP A 387 35.90 0.85 20.25
C ASP A 387 36.19 2.36 20.12
N ILE A 388 36.72 2.81 18.97
CA ILE A 388 36.90 4.25 18.70
C ILE A 388 35.56 4.97 18.59
N PHE A 389 34.56 4.38 17.91
CA PHE A 389 33.24 4.99 17.83
C PHE A 389 32.53 5.04 19.17
N THR A 390 32.59 3.97 19.96
CA THR A 390 32.02 3.96 21.32
C THR A 390 32.73 4.97 22.22
N GLN A 391 34.06 5.09 22.14
CA GLN A 391 34.79 6.14 22.87
C GLN A 391 34.38 7.56 22.42
N LEU A 392 34.19 7.79 21.12
CA LEU A 392 33.70 9.07 20.61
C LEU A 392 32.24 9.34 21.04
N GLU A 393 31.41 8.31 21.09
CA GLU A 393 30.04 8.40 21.61
C GLU A 393 30.04 8.75 23.10
N GLU A 394 30.86 8.08 23.90
CA GLU A 394 31.05 8.39 25.32
C GLU A 394 31.58 9.81 25.52
N GLN A 395 32.56 10.24 24.73
CA GLN A 395 33.09 11.61 24.77
C GLN A 395 32.02 12.64 24.39
N ASN A 396 31.27 12.40 23.31
CA ASN A 396 30.18 13.29 22.91
C ASN A 396 29.08 13.34 23.97
N LEU A 397 28.73 12.21 24.58
CA LEU A 397 27.76 12.17 25.66
C LEU A 397 28.26 12.95 26.88
N SER A 398 29.54 12.80 27.25
CA SER A 398 30.15 13.56 28.34
C SER A 398 30.17 15.07 28.05
N LEU A 399 30.41 15.47 26.80
CA LEU A 399 30.40 16.87 26.38
C LEU A 399 28.98 17.45 26.40
N ILE A 400 27.99 16.68 25.95
CA ILE A 400 26.57 17.07 26.01
C ILE A 400 26.14 17.24 27.46
N GLN A 401 26.49 16.30 28.33
CA GLN A 401 26.18 16.38 29.75
C GLN A 401 26.84 17.60 30.39
N ASN A 402 28.13 17.84 30.12
CA ASN A 402 28.83 19.03 30.64
C ASN A 402 28.19 20.33 30.14
N SER A 403 27.79 20.39 28.87
CA SER A 403 27.07 21.55 28.32
C SER A 403 25.73 21.78 29.00
N GLN A 404 24.97 20.71 29.30
CA GLN A 404 23.70 20.79 30.02
C GLN A 404 23.92 21.25 31.47
N GLU A 405 24.88 20.68 32.18
CA GLU A 405 25.23 21.11 33.55
C GLU A 405 25.63 22.59 33.58
N ILE A 406 26.44 23.05 32.63
CA ILE A 406 26.80 24.48 32.52
C ILE A 406 25.58 25.34 32.22
N GLU A 407 24.70 24.91 31.31
CA GLU A 407 23.45 25.62 30.99
C GLU A 407 22.54 25.74 32.23
N GLU A 408 22.36 24.66 32.99
CA GLU A 408 21.61 24.67 34.25
C GLU A 408 22.22 25.64 35.27
N THR A 409 23.55 25.62 35.47
CA THR A 409 24.20 26.58 36.39
C THR A 409 24.04 28.02 35.92
N LEU A 410 24.05 28.26 34.60
CA LEU A 410 23.85 29.58 34.04
C LEU A 410 22.42 30.05 34.28
N ASP A 411 21.42 29.19 34.06
CA ASP A 411 20.01 29.47 34.34
C ASP A 411 19.76 29.74 35.82
N GLU A 412 20.37 28.99 36.73
CA GLU A 412 20.31 29.24 38.18
C GLU A 412 20.87 30.63 38.53
N ILE A 413 22.03 30.99 37.96
CA ILE A 413 22.62 32.32 38.13
C ILE A 413 21.68 33.39 37.58
N ASP A 414 21.11 33.18 36.40
CA ASP A 414 20.19 34.12 35.75
C ASP A 414 18.92 34.35 36.58
N ILE A 415 18.34 33.29 37.14
CA ILE A 415 17.20 33.36 38.06
C ILE A 415 17.60 34.13 39.33
N SER A 416 18.78 33.87 39.90
CA SER A 416 19.28 34.57 41.09
C SER A 416 19.50 36.06 40.83
N LEU A 417 20.03 36.43 39.66
CA LEU A 417 20.25 37.81 39.22
C LEU A 417 18.92 38.53 38.99
N ARG A 418 17.94 37.87 38.36
CA ARG A 418 16.60 38.44 38.20
C ARG A 418 15.91 38.65 39.55
N SER A 419 16.05 37.70 40.47
CA SER A 419 15.50 37.80 41.82
C SER A 419 16.11 38.97 42.62
N THR A 420 17.44 39.11 42.60
CA THR A 420 18.14 40.21 43.26
C THR A 420 17.82 41.57 42.63
N ARG A 421 17.79 41.64 41.29
CA ARG A 421 17.34 42.84 40.57
C ARG A 421 15.93 43.25 40.97
N ASN A 422 14.99 42.32 40.99
CA ASN A 422 13.61 42.59 41.41
C ASN A 422 13.51 43.07 42.87
N LYS A 423 14.35 42.55 43.78
CA LYS A 423 14.42 43.05 45.16
C LYS A 423 14.93 44.49 45.21
N MET A 424 16.02 44.78 44.52
CA MET A 424 16.57 46.14 44.43
C MET A 424 15.57 47.12 43.80
N ASP A 425 14.87 46.72 42.73
CA ASP A 425 13.85 47.58 42.09
C ASP A 425 12.67 47.87 43.05
N ARG A 426 12.27 46.91 43.89
CA ARG A 426 11.27 47.15 44.95
C ARG A 426 11.79 48.13 45.99
N GLU A 427 13.02 47.97 46.47
CA GLU A 427 13.64 48.89 47.43
C GLU A 427 13.77 50.30 46.84
N ILE A 428 14.21 50.43 45.59
CA ILE A 428 14.29 51.71 44.87
C ILE A 428 12.90 52.35 44.79
N ASN A 429 11.86 51.58 44.46
CA ASN A 429 10.49 52.11 44.39
C ASN A 429 9.96 52.52 45.77
N GLN A 430 10.29 51.78 46.84
CA GLN A 430 9.97 52.17 48.21
C GLN A 430 10.68 53.47 48.61
N LEU A 431 11.97 53.60 48.30
CA LEU A 431 12.74 54.83 48.55
C LEU A 431 12.21 56.02 47.74
N LYS A 432 11.81 55.82 46.49
CA LYS A 432 11.15 56.86 45.68
C LYS A 432 9.82 57.30 46.29
N LEU A 433 9.01 56.35 46.78
CA LEU A 433 7.75 56.66 47.44
C LEU A 433 7.98 57.45 48.73
N LEU A 434 8.94 57.03 49.56
CA LEU A 434 9.35 57.74 50.78
C LEU A 434 9.84 59.16 50.44
N SER A 435 10.71 59.29 49.44
CA SER A 435 11.21 60.58 48.97
C SER A 435 10.06 61.48 48.50
N SER A 436 9.12 60.97 47.70
CA SER A 436 7.94 61.73 47.28
C SER A 436 7.05 62.14 48.46
N ALA A 437 6.89 61.29 49.46
CA ALA A 437 6.10 61.59 50.66
C ALA A 437 6.78 62.68 51.50
N LEU A 438 8.09 62.58 51.70
CA LEU A 438 8.88 63.59 52.40
C LEU A 438 8.87 64.92 51.66
N MET A 439 9.06 64.92 50.34
CA MET A 439 8.96 66.12 49.50
C MET A 439 7.57 66.77 49.62
N SER A 440 6.49 65.97 49.64
CA SER A 440 5.14 66.50 49.86
C SER A 440 4.96 67.07 51.28
N SER A 441 5.55 66.44 52.29
CA SER A 441 5.51 66.95 53.67
C SER A 441 6.28 68.26 53.81
N ILE A 442 7.48 68.35 53.21
CA ILE A 442 8.29 69.57 53.19
C ILE A 442 7.51 70.69 52.50
N ALA A 443 6.91 70.43 51.34
CA ALA A 443 6.12 71.44 50.63
C ALA A 443 4.94 71.97 51.47
N LYS A 444 4.23 71.09 52.19
CA LYS A 444 3.15 71.49 53.11
C LYS A 444 3.69 72.31 54.28
N GLU A 445 4.82 71.93 54.85
CA GLU A 445 5.44 72.65 55.97
C GLU A 445 5.96 74.02 55.52
N GLU A 446 6.52 74.12 54.30
CA GLU A 446 6.93 75.37 53.67
C GLU A 446 5.72 76.30 53.41
N GLU A 447 4.58 75.75 52.98
CA GLU A 447 3.32 76.49 52.83
C GLU A 447 2.82 77.02 54.18
N ILE A 448 2.80 76.18 55.23
CA ILE A 448 2.44 76.58 56.59
C ILE A 448 3.39 77.66 57.12
N ALA A 449 4.70 77.51 56.88
CA ALA A 449 5.70 78.49 57.30
C ALA A 449 5.50 79.83 56.58
N ALA A 450 5.20 79.82 55.28
CA ALA A 450 4.88 81.02 54.51
C ALA A 450 3.60 81.71 55.03
N ASP A 451 2.55 80.94 55.32
CA ASP A 451 1.30 81.43 55.91
C ASP A 451 1.51 82.05 57.29
N LEU A 452 2.30 81.40 58.15
CA LEU A 452 2.64 81.92 59.49
C LEU A 452 3.49 83.18 59.40
N GLN A 453 4.44 83.24 58.47
CA GLN A 453 5.23 84.44 58.22
C GLN A 453 4.33 85.61 57.78
N LEU A 454 3.36 85.34 56.89
CA LEU A 454 2.37 86.34 56.47
C LEU A 454 1.51 86.80 57.64
N LYS A 455 0.97 85.88 58.45
CA LYS A 455 0.20 86.20 59.66
C LYS A 455 1.01 87.05 60.63
N SER A 456 2.24 86.65 60.94
CA SER A 456 3.15 87.41 61.81
C SER A 456 3.35 88.83 61.29
N ARG A 457 3.58 88.99 59.98
CA ARG A 457 3.69 90.31 59.36
C ARG A 457 2.40 91.13 59.53
N VAL A 458 1.23 90.53 59.29
CA VAL A 458 -0.08 91.22 59.44
C VAL A 458 -0.38 91.61 60.88
N PHE A 459 -0.13 90.73 61.86
CA PHE A 459 -0.34 91.05 63.28
C PHE A 459 0.66 92.09 63.81
N SER A 460 1.88 92.14 63.24
CA SER A 460 2.89 93.14 63.59
C SER A 460 2.65 94.52 62.96
N PHE A 461 1.60 94.70 62.12
CA PHE A 461 1.27 95.99 61.50
C PHE A 461 0.45 96.93 62.41
N GLY A 462 -0.06 96.45 63.55
CA GLY A 462 -0.66 97.29 64.58
C GLY A 462 0.36 97.63 65.65
N GLU A 463 0.61 98.91 65.91
CA GLU A 463 1.40 99.37 67.06
C GLU A 463 0.78 98.80 68.36
N TYR A 464 1.32 97.68 68.83
CA TYR A 464 0.99 97.13 70.13
C TYR A 464 1.54 98.09 71.19
N LYS A 465 0.69 99.02 71.66
CA LYS A 465 1.06 100.02 72.69
C LYS A 465 1.14 99.36 74.06
N VAL A 466 2.18 98.53 74.25
CA VAL A 466 2.58 97.87 75.50
C VAL A 466 2.48 98.84 76.68
N ASP A 467 2.91 100.07 76.47
CA ASP A 467 2.99 101.10 77.51
C ASP A 467 1.62 101.52 78.05
N TYR A 468 0.55 101.51 77.22
CA TYR A 468 -0.79 101.86 77.66
C TYR A 468 -1.38 100.80 78.60
N GLN A 469 -1.23 99.52 78.24
CA GLN A 469 -1.72 98.40 79.05
C GLN A 469 -0.94 98.28 80.37
N ASN A 470 0.38 98.46 80.32
CA ASN A 470 1.21 98.45 81.53
C ASN A 470 0.84 99.60 82.49
N ASN A 471 0.56 100.80 81.98
CA ASN A 471 0.09 101.92 82.79
C ASN A 471 -1.28 101.65 83.44
N MET A 472 -2.21 101.02 82.72
CA MET A 472 -3.52 100.64 83.26
C MET A 472 -3.37 99.62 84.41
N LEU A 473 -2.55 98.58 84.21
CA LEU A 473 -2.28 97.57 85.25
C LEU A 473 -1.64 98.18 86.50
N ALA A 474 -0.71 99.12 86.34
CA ALA A 474 -0.11 99.84 87.46
C ALA A 474 -1.14 100.68 88.23
N SER A 475 -2.08 101.33 87.54
CA SER A 475 -3.18 102.10 88.16
C SER A 475 -4.12 101.22 88.99
N LEU A 476 -4.49 100.05 88.44
CA LEU A 476 -5.31 99.05 89.13
C LEU A 476 -4.62 98.51 90.39
N HIS A 477 -3.34 98.14 90.28
CA HIS A 477 -2.55 97.68 91.43
C HIS A 477 -2.57 98.69 92.57
N LYS A 478 -2.42 99.99 92.26
CA LYS A 478 -2.47 101.07 93.26
C LYS A 478 -3.81 101.15 94.01
N LYS A 479 -4.95 100.97 93.32
CA LYS A 479 -6.28 100.97 93.96
C LYS A 479 -6.48 99.76 94.88
N VAL A 480 -6.03 98.58 94.47
CA VAL A 480 -6.13 97.36 95.28
C VAL A 480 -5.35 97.51 96.58
N VAL A 481 -4.14 98.07 96.52
CA VAL A 481 -3.32 98.37 97.71
C VAL A 481 -4.05 99.32 98.67
N GLU A 482 -4.75 100.33 98.14
CA GLU A 482 -5.49 101.30 98.97
C GLU A 482 -6.64 100.65 99.75
N VAL A 483 -7.42 99.78 99.10
CA VAL A 483 -8.51 99.04 99.75
C VAL A 483 -7.97 98.07 100.79
N TYR A 484 -6.91 97.33 100.44
CA TYR A 484 -6.26 96.39 101.34
C TYR A 484 -5.81 97.04 102.65
N ARG A 485 -5.15 98.20 102.56
CA ARG A 485 -4.70 98.97 103.73
C ARG A 485 -5.85 99.40 104.63
N HIS A 486 -7.01 99.72 104.04
CA HIS A 486 -8.17 100.19 104.80
C HIS A 486 -8.92 99.07 105.53
N CYS A 487 -9.00 97.87 104.94
CA CYS A 487 -9.77 96.76 105.47
C CYS A 487 -8.99 95.86 106.44
N ILE A 488 -7.71 95.59 106.16
CA ILE A 488 -6.89 94.60 106.89
C ILE A 488 -5.74 95.26 107.68
N GLY A 489 -5.20 96.37 107.16
CA GLY A 489 -4.03 97.07 107.72
C GLY A 489 -2.80 96.98 106.82
N ASP A 490 -1.68 97.60 107.24
CA ASP A 490 -0.43 97.58 106.47
C ASP A 490 0.23 96.19 106.52
N CYS A 491 0.60 95.65 105.35
CA CYS A 491 1.33 94.39 105.25
C CYS A 491 2.84 94.61 105.13
N GLU A 492 3.60 93.92 105.97
CA GLU A 492 5.07 93.95 106.00
C GLU A 492 5.72 93.04 104.93
N SER A 493 4.93 92.41 104.05
CA SER A 493 5.39 91.54 102.97
C SER A 493 4.77 91.95 101.64
N SER A 494 5.56 91.93 100.56
CA SER A 494 5.13 92.32 99.21
C SER A 494 4.12 91.31 98.61
N LEU A 495 2.85 91.45 98.97
CA LEU A 495 1.74 90.67 98.40
C LEU A 495 1.44 91.16 96.97
N GLY A 496 1.22 90.22 96.03
CA GLY A 496 0.81 90.55 94.67
C GLY A 496 -0.64 91.06 94.60
N THR A 497 -1.03 91.77 93.54
CA THR A 497 -2.39 92.33 93.37
C THR A 497 -3.49 91.30 93.56
N LEU A 498 -3.32 90.10 92.98
CA LEU A 498 -4.30 89.02 93.09
C LEU A 498 -4.40 88.48 94.52
N GLN A 499 -3.26 88.34 95.21
CA GLN A 499 -3.23 87.87 96.60
C GLN A 499 -3.88 88.89 97.54
N MET A 500 -3.65 90.19 97.34
CA MET A 500 -4.34 91.24 98.10
C MET A 500 -5.86 91.17 97.93
N LEU A 501 -6.34 90.95 96.70
CA LEU A 501 -7.78 90.79 96.43
C LEU A 501 -8.36 89.57 97.14
N THR A 502 -7.67 88.43 97.10
CA THR A 502 -8.14 87.19 97.76
C THR A 502 -8.29 87.36 99.28
N ILE A 503 -7.36 88.06 99.94
CA ILE A 503 -7.46 88.30 101.40
C ILE A 503 -8.58 89.30 101.72
N ILE A 504 -8.80 90.32 100.86
CA ILE A 504 -9.94 91.23 101.01
C ILE A 504 -11.26 90.46 100.92
N GLU A 505 -11.38 89.54 99.96
CA GLU A 505 -12.55 88.66 99.81
C GLU A 505 -12.75 87.78 101.04
N GLU A 506 -11.69 87.15 101.56
CA GLU A 506 -11.78 86.31 102.76
C GLU A 506 -12.24 87.08 104.01
N GLN A 507 -11.75 88.31 104.22
CA GLN A 507 -12.23 89.17 105.30
C GLN A 507 -13.68 89.59 105.14
N LEU A 508 -14.11 89.85 103.90
CA LEU A 508 -15.50 90.18 103.62
C LEU A 508 -16.41 89.00 103.95
N ASP A 509 -16.02 87.79 103.56
CA ASP A 509 -16.75 86.56 103.86
C ASP A 509 -16.79 86.27 105.37
N GLU A 510 -15.69 86.46 106.11
CA GLU A 510 -15.67 86.28 107.57
C GLU A 510 -16.63 87.24 108.29
N LEU A 511 -16.69 88.51 107.85
CA LEU A 511 -17.62 89.50 108.39
C LEU A 511 -19.08 89.13 108.09
N LEU A 512 -19.36 88.59 106.90
CA LEU A 512 -20.71 88.12 106.54
C LEU A 512 -21.11 86.88 107.36
N GLU A 513 -20.23 85.90 107.54
CA GLU A 513 -20.51 84.75 108.41
C GLU A 513 -20.77 85.16 109.86
N ASN A 514 -19.99 86.11 110.38
CA ASN A 514 -20.17 86.61 111.74
C ASN A 514 -21.52 87.32 111.92
N LEU A 515 -22.03 87.97 110.87
CA LEU A 515 -23.37 88.56 110.86
C LEU A 515 -24.46 87.49 110.89
N GLU A 516 -24.29 86.38 110.16
CA GLU A 516 -25.25 85.27 110.13
C GLU A 516 -25.28 84.48 111.46
N LYS A 517 -24.13 84.33 112.14
CA LYS A 517 -24.02 83.64 113.44
C LYS A 517 -24.71 84.38 114.60
N VAL A 518 -25.14 85.63 114.43
CA VAL A 518 -25.81 86.39 115.49
C VAL A 518 -27.19 85.76 115.78
N PRO A 519 -27.43 85.22 116.99
CA PRO A 519 -28.65 84.47 117.27
C PRO A 519 -29.88 85.38 117.25
N SER A 520 -30.98 84.86 116.68
CA SER A 520 -32.24 85.59 116.46
C SER A 520 -32.76 86.32 117.71
N TRP A 521 -32.58 85.77 118.92
CA TRP A 521 -32.98 86.45 120.16
C TRP A 521 -32.22 87.77 120.38
N LYS A 522 -30.93 87.84 120.02
CA LYS A 522 -30.11 89.06 120.15
C LYS A 522 -30.57 90.10 119.13
N ILE A 523 -30.89 89.66 117.92
CA ILE A 523 -31.48 90.50 116.87
C ILE A 523 -32.84 91.03 117.33
N GLU A 524 -33.72 90.19 117.88
CA GLU A 524 -35.03 90.58 118.39
C GLU A 524 -34.92 91.51 119.61
N GLN A 525 -33.91 91.34 120.47
CA GLN A 525 -33.63 92.28 121.57
C GLN A 525 -33.14 93.63 121.03
N ILE A 526 -32.23 93.65 120.05
CA ILE A 526 -31.76 94.89 119.41
C ILE A 526 -32.90 95.57 118.66
N GLU A 527 -33.75 94.81 117.97
CA GLU A 527 -34.93 95.31 117.27
C GLU A 527 -35.95 95.87 118.27
N LYS A 528 -36.24 95.17 119.38
CA LYS A 528 -37.07 95.70 120.48
C LYS A 528 -36.46 96.95 121.11
N ILE A 529 -35.15 97.03 121.28
CA ILE A 529 -34.45 98.22 121.81
C ILE A 529 -34.54 99.37 120.81
N LYS A 530 -34.23 99.15 119.53
CA LYS A 530 -34.32 100.15 118.45
C LYS A 530 -35.76 100.61 118.20
N GLU A 531 -36.73 99.70 118.27
CA GLU A 531 -38.16 100.01 118.14
C GLU A 531 -38.68 100.74 119.39
N LYS A 532 -38.21 100.39 120.60
CA LYS A 532 -38.48 101.14 121.83
C LYS A 532 -37.83 102.53 121.79
N GLU A 533 -36.61 102.64 121.27
CA GLU A 533 -35.90 103.91 121.07
C GLU A 533 -36.64 104.76 120.03
N ARG A 534 -37.04 104.19 118.89
CA ARG A 534 -37.85 104.89 117.88
C ARG A 534 -39.17 105.38 118.46
N ARG A 535 -39.88 104.54 119.22
CA ARG A 535 -41.11 104.94 119.92
C ARG A 535 -40.88 105.96 121.02
N SER A 536 -39.71 105.95 121.67
CA SER A 536 -39.32 106.95 122.67
C SER A 536 -38.99 108.27 121.98
N ARG A 537 -38.20 108.27 120.90
CA ARG A 537 -37.91 109.46 120.08
C ARG A 537 -39.18 110.08 119.52
N LEU A 538 -40.10 109.29 118.97
CA LEU A 538 -41.40 109.79 118.49
C LEU A 538 -42.26 110.38 119.62
N ARG A 539 -42.27 109.76 120.81
CA ARG A 539 -43.00 110.30 121.98
C ARG A 539 -42.35 111.57 122.52
N GLU A 540 -41.03 111.60 122.63
CA GLU A 540 -40.26 112.77 123.04
C GLU A 540 -40.39 113.91 122.05
N GLU A 541 -40.35 113.65 120.73
CA GLU A 541 -40.59 114.65 119.69
C GLU A 541 -42.02 115.19 119.78
N LYS A 542 -43.03 114.33 120.00
CA LYS A 542 -44.42 114.76 120.19
C LYS A 542 -44.61 115.59 121.46
N ILE A 543 -43.98 115.21 122.57
CA ILE A 543 -43.99 115.96 123.83
C ILE A 543 -43.21 117.28 123.68
N ARG A 544 -42.04 117.28 123.02
CA ARG A 544 -41.27 118.50 122.72
C ARG A 544 -42.05 119.45 121.82
N ALA A 545 -42.76 118.94 120.81
CA ALA A 545 -43.62 119.74 119.95
C ALA A 545 -44.77 120.39 120.76
N LEU A 546 -45.44 119.62 121.62
CA LEU A 546 -46.50 120.16 122.50
C LEU A 546 -45.95 121.18 123.51
N LYS A 547 -44.78 120.90 124.11
CA LYS A 547 -44.14 121.80 125.07
C LYS A 547 -43.66 123.08 124.41
N SER A 548 -43.06 123.01 123.21
CA SER A 548 -42.68 124.16 122.40
C SER A 548 -43.91 125.01 122.05
N LEU A 549 -45.01 124.40 121.62
CA LEU A 549 -46.25 125.12 121.32
C LEU A 549 -46.88 125.76 122.58
N HIS A 550 -46.82 125.08 123.74
CA HIS A 550 -47.27 125.66 125.00
C HIS A 550 -46.36 126.80 125.48
N GLU A 551 -45.05 126.62 125.43
CA GLU A 551 -44.04 127.62 125.76
C GLU A 551 -44.14 128.81 124.81
N GLU A 552 -44.36 128.60 123.52
CA GLU A 552 -44.62 129.65 122.53
C GLU A 552 -45.94 130.38 122.82
N ARG A 553 -47.01 129.69 123.25
CA ARG A 553 -48.24 130.36 123.71
C ARG A 553 -48.00 131.20 124.96
N VAL A 554 -47.26 130.67 125.94
CA VAL A 554 -46.94 131.36 127.18
C VAL A 554 -46.03 132.56 126.90
N GLN A 555 -44.95 132.40 126.13
CA GLN A 555 -44.08 133.50 125.69
C GLN A 555 -44.84 134.54 124.88
N ARG A 556 -45.74 134.13 123.97
CA ARG A 556 -46.59 135.06 123.23
C ARG A 556 -47.59 135.78 124.13
N ALA A 557 -48.11 135.14 125.18
CA ALA A 557 -48.96 135.77 126.18
C ALA A 557 -48.18 136.73 127.09
N LEU A 558 -46.96 136.35 127.49
CA LEU A 558 -46.05 137.14 128.32
C LEU A 558 -45.53 138.37 127.55
N ALA A 559 -45.16 138.20 126.27
CA ALA A 559 -44.83 139.29 125.37
C ALA A 559 -46.02 140.24 125.12
N ARG A 560 -47.27 139.74 125.09
CA ARG A 560 -48.47 140.59 125.04
C ARG A 560 -48.69 141.35 126.35
N ALA A 561 -48.39 140.74 127.50
CA ALA A 561 -48.52 141.39 128.81
C ALA A 561 -47.42 142.45 129.05
N GLN A 562 -46.21 142.23 128.53
CA GLN A 562 -45.06 143.15 128.65
C GLN A 562 -45.03 144.24 127.57
N ALA A 563 -45.77 144.08 126.48
CA ALA A 563 -45.86 145.11 125.45
C ALA A 563 -46.60 146.34 126.00
N SER A 564 -45.94 147.50 125.97
CA SER A 564 -46.53 148.76 126.36
C SER A 564 -47.77 149.09 125.50
N ILE A 565 -48.87 149.47 126.16
CA ILE A 565 -50.14 149.79 125.51
C ILE A 565 -49.95 151.08 124.69
N LYS A 566 -49.78 150.94 123.38
CA LYS A 566 -49.74 152.07 122.44
C LYS A 566 -51.15 152.66 122.27
N LYS A 567 -51.43 153.77 122.96
CA LYS A 567 -52.65 154.57 122.73
C LYS A 567 -52.57 155.21 121.34
N LYS A 568 -53.39 154.74 120.40
CA LYS A 568 -53.54 155.34 119.08
C LYS A 568 -54.65 156.39 119.11
N THR A 569 -54.29 157.65 118.89
CA THR A 569 -55.21 158.76 118.61
C THR A 569 -55.58 158.73 117.12
N GLY A 570 -56.88 158.68 116.82
CA GLY A 570 -57.41 158.82 115.46
C GLY A 570 -57.92 157.52 114.81
N ARG A 571 -58.94 157.67 113.96
CA ARG A 571 -59.68 156.60 113.27
C ARG A 571 -58.79 155.95 112.21
N ARG A 572 -58.62 154.63 112.27
CA ARG A 572 -57.70 153.86 111.41
C ARG A 572 -58.41 153.29 110.18
N LEU A 573 -57.79 153.47 109.02
CA LEU A 573 -58.25 153.08 107.69
C LEU A 573 -58.19 151.54 107.48
N MET A 574 -59.23 150.95 106.89
CA MET A 574 -59.29 149.54 106.48
C MET A 574 -58.77 149.40 105.04
N TYR A 575 -57.71 148.63 104.83
CA TYR A 575 -57.30 148.17 103.51
C TYR A 575 -57.91 146.78 103.24
N ARG A 576 -58.39 146.58 102.01
CA ARG A 576 -58.79 145.27 101.47
C ARG A 576 -57.59 144.60 100.79
N SER A 577 -57.62 143.27 100.73
CA SER A 577 -56.53 142.37 100.31
C SER A 577 -56.12 142.49 98.84
N GLU A 578 -54.84 142.32 98.56
CA GLU A 578 -54.24 142.11 97.24
C GLU A 578 -53.52 140.73 97.16
N PRO A 579 -53.28 140.19 95.94
CA PRO A 579 -53.57 138.81 95.57
C PRO A 579 -52.32 137.93 95.32
N VAL A 580 -52.57 136.67 94.94
CA VAL A 580 -51.59 135.59 94.74
C VAL A 580 -50.77 135.77 93.46
N ASP A 581 -49.44 135.71 93.58
CA ASP A 581 -48.51 135.70 92.46
C ASP A 581 -48.23 134.28 91.94
N ASN A 582 -48.28 134.15 90.62
CA ASN A 582 -47.73 133.07 89.82
C ASN A 582 -46.66 133.67 88.89
N LYS A 583 -45.59 132.91 88.62
CA LYS A 583 -44.76 132.82 87.38
C LYS A 583 -43.42 132.14 87.74
N VAL A 584 -42.71 131.38 86.91
CA VAL A 584 -42.87 130.87 85.53
C VAL A 584 -41.89 129.70 85.35
N ARG A 585 -42.16 128.91 84.31
CA ARG A 585 -41.53 127.67 83.87
C ARG A 585 -40.34 127.96 82.94
N ASP A 586 -39.19 127.34 83.20
CA ASP A 586 -38.15 127.05 82.20
C ASP A 586 -37.96 125.52 82.16
N GLU A 587 -38.08 124.94 80.97
CA GLU A 587 -37.65 123.58 80.65
C GLU A 587 -36.25 123.69 80.03
N ASP A 588 -35.35 122.73 80.27
CA ASP A 588 -34.70 121.98 79.18
C ASP A 588 -33.49 121.10 79.59
N THR A 589 -33.46 119.92 78.97
CA THR A 589 -32.29 119.19 78.41
C THR A 589 -31.38 118.26 79.24
N ASP A 590 -31.36 118.25 80.57
CA ASP A 590 -30.35 117.42 81.29
C ASP A 590 -30.69 115.92 81.52
N ARG A 591 -31.88 115.44 81.15
CA ARG A 591 -32.30 114.06 81.49
C ARG A 591 -32.06 113.00 80.41
N MET A 592 -31.89 113.39 79.14
CA MET A 592 -31.81 112.40 78.05
C MET A 592 -30.37 111.91 77.80
N ASP A 593 -29.37 112.79 77.93
CA ASP A 593 -27.94 112.42 77.76
C ASP A 593 -27.42 111.46 78.85
N ASN A 594 -28.06 111.42 80.02
CA ASN A 594 -27.68 110.49 81.10
C ASN A 594 -28.15 109.07 80.84
N LYS A 595 -29.24 108.89 80.09
CA LYS A 595 -29.81 107.57 79.85
C LYS A 595 -29.04 106.80 78.77
N GLU A 596 -28.59 107.48 77.71
CA GLU A 596 -27.74 106.86 76.69
C GLU A 596 -26.35 106.47 77.22
N LYS A 597 -25.82 107.24 78.20
CA LYS A 597 -24.56 106.90 78.88
C LYS A 597 -24.71 105.70 79.83
N GLU A 598 -25.83 105.57 80.53
CA GLU A 598 -26.13 104.39 81.35
C GLU A 598 -26.31 103.12 80.51
N GLU A 599 -26.97 103.21 79.35
CA GLU A 599 -27.20 102.06 78.47
C GLU A 599 -25.91 101.59 77.77
N MET A 600 -25.00 102.50 77.41
CA MET A 600 -23.68 102.16 76.85
C MET A 600 -22.74 101.49 77.88
N LEU A 601 -22.85 101.85 79.16
CA LEU A 601 -22.07 101.22 80.24
C LEU A 601 -22.56 99.81 80.57
N PHE A 602 -23.85 99.54 80.35
CA PHE A 602 -24.47 98.24 80.63
C PHE A 602 -24.17 97.16 79.58
N PHE A 603 -23.84 97.54 78.33
CA PHE A 603 -23.65 96.57 77.23
C PHE A 603 -22.19 96.31 76.79
N PHE A 604 -21.24 97.18 77.13
CA PHE A 604 -19.84 97.06 76.68
C PHE A 604 -18.81 97.08 77.81
N THR A 605 -19.25 96.81 79.04
CA THR A 605 -18.40 96.41 80.19
C THR A 605 -18.90 95.06 80.69
#